data_AF-A0A7C7MG10-F1
#
_entry.id   AF-A0A7C7MG10-F1
#
_cell.length_a   1.000
_cell.length_b   1.000
_cell.length_c   1.000
_cell.angle_alpha   90.00
_cell.angle_beta   90.00
_cell.angle_gamma   90.00
#
_symmetry.space_group_name_H-M   'P 1'
#
loop_
_entity.id
_entity.type
_entity.pdbx_description
1 polymer ?
#
loop_
_entity_poly.entity_id
_entity_poly.type
_entity_poly.pdbx_seq_one_letter_code
_entity_poly.pdbx_strand_id
1 'polypeptide(L)' 'MKILTVGATGATGRRFVKQLLDCEHVVTIIVRTPETLA' A
#
# COMPACT_ATOMS: atom_id res chain seq x y z
N MET A 1 8.75 4.40 9.39
CA MET A 1 8.40 3.19 10.18
C MET A 1 8.18 2.00 9.25
N LYS A 2 8.13 0.76 9.75
CA LYS A 2 7.71 -0.42 8.97
C LYS A 2 6.22 -0.67 9.17
N ILE A 3 5.43 -0.65 8.10
CA ILE A 3 3.96 -0.72 8.16
C ILE A 3 3.48 -1.86 7.27
N LEU A 4 2.60 -2.71 7.80
CA LEU A 4 1.89 -3.75 7.05
C LEU A 4 0.46 -3.25 6.77
N THR A 5 -0.02 -3.39 5.53
CA THR A 5 -1.41 -3.06 5.20
C THR A 5 -2.06 -4.04 4.22
N VAL A 6 -3.38 -4.18 4.34
CA VAL A 6 -4.24 -4.99 3.47
C VAL A 6 -5.16 -4.07 2.67
N GLY A 7 -5.58 -4.48 1.48
CA GLY A 7 -6.48 -3.67 0.65
C GLY A 7 -5.78 -2.47 -0.02
N ALA A 8 -4.45 -2.50 -0.13
CA ALA A 8 -3.63 -1.47 -0.77
C ALA A 8 -4.02 -1.13 -2.22
N THR A 9 -4.69 -2.06 -2.92
CA THR A 9 -5.09 -1.88 -4.32
C THR A 9 -6.47 -1.25 -4.50
N GLY A 10 -7.23 -1.07 -3.41
CA GLY A 10 -8.54 -0.40 -3.42
C GLY A 10 -8.43 1.13 -3.49
N ALA A 11 -9.57 1.81 -3.69
CA ALA A 11 -9.63 3.26 -3.89
C ALA A 11 -8.93 4.07 -2.78
N THR A 12 -9.17 3.70 -1.52
CA THR A 12 -8.52 4.34 -0.36
C THR A 12 -7.11 3.82 -0.14
N GLY A 13 -6.90 2.51 -0.27
CA GLY A 13 -5.61 1.86 -0.02
C GLY A 13 -4.49 2.44 -0.88
N ARG A 14 -4.76 2.73 -2.16
CA ARG A 14 -3.78 3.33 -3.07
C ARG A 14 -3.31 4.71 -2.58
N ARG A 15 -4.25 5.54 -2.13
CA ARG A 15 -3.94 6.89 -1.60
C ARG A 15 -3.19 6.81 -0.28
N PHE A 16 -3.59 5.89 0.59
CA PHE A 16 -2.95 5.67 1.87
C PHE A 16 -1.51 5.20 1.70
N VAL A 17 -1.26 4.18 0.88
CA VAL A 17 0.10 3.69 0.60
C VAL A 17 0.97 4.80 0.00
N LYS A 18 0.44 5.60 -0.92
CA LYS A 18 1.15 6.77 -1.46
C LYS A 18 1.58 7.73 -0.34
N GLN A 19 0.67 8.11 0.56
CA GLN A 19 0.99 9.00 1.69
C GLN A 19 2.05 8.40 2.62
N LEU A 20 1.99 7.10 2.91
CA LEU A 20 2.99 6.44 3.74
C LEU A 20 4.38 6.47 3.08
N LEU A 21 4.44 6.25 1.76
CA LEU A 21 5.68 6.32 0.99
C LEU A 21 6.22 7.75 0.92
N ASP A 22 5.35 8.75 0.73
CA ASP A 22 5.71 10.17 0.74
C ASP A 22 6.29 10.60 2.11
N CYS A 23 5.91 9.91 3.21
CA CYS A 23 6.48 10.08 4.55
C CYS A 23 7.69 9.16 4.84
N GLU A 24 8.33 8.59 3.82
CA GLU A 24 9.51 7.73 3.92
C GLU A 24 9.31 6.50 4.83
N HIS A 25 8.09 5.97 4.87
CA HIS A 25 7.82 4.71 5.54
C HIS A 25 8.13 3.52 4.64
N VAL A 26 8.56 2.41 5.25
CA VAL A 26 8.71 1.13 4.57
C VAL A 26 7.38 0.40 4.67
N VAL A 27 6.74 0.13 3.53
CA VAL A 27 5.40 -0.45 3.48
C VAL A 27 5.45 -1.86 2.89
N THR A 28 4.93 -2.83 3.64
CA THR A 28 4.62 -4.18 3.15
C THR A 28 3.11 -4.25 2.91
N ILE A 29 2.71 -4.71 1.73
CA ILE A 29 1.30 -4.85 1.38
C ILE A 29 0.96 -6.31 1.13
N ILE A 30 -0.23 -6.71 1.54
CA ILE A 30 -0.81 -8.00 1.15
C ILE A 30 -1.88 -7.73 0.10
N VAL A 31 -1.72 -8.35 -1.06
CA VAL A 31 -2.64 -8.24 -2.20
C VAL A 31 -3.14 -9.63 -2.58
N ARG A 32 -4.39 -9.69 -3.07
CA ARG A 32 -5.00 -10.95 -3.54
C ARG A 32 -4.53 -11.32 -4.96
N THR A 33 -4.34 -10.31 -5.79
CA THR A 33 -4.09 -10.43 -7.24
C THR A 33 -2.94 -9.49 -7.58
N PRO A 34 -1.70 -9.99 -7.70
CA PRO A 34 -0.52 -9.15 -7.86
C PRO A 34 -0.56 -8.28 -9.12
N GLU A 35 -1.31 -8.69 -10.16
CA GLU A 35 -1.52 -7.93 -11.40
C GLU A 35 -2.22 -6.59 -11.16
N THR A 36 -2.90 -6.43 -10.02
CA THR A 36 -3.58 -5.16 -9.66
C THR A 36 -2.64 -4.09 -9.10
N LEU A 37 -1.34 -4.39 -8.96
CA LEU A 37 -0.30 -3.46 -8.49
C LEU A 37 0.21 -2.47 -9.54
N ALA A 38 -0.42 -2.41 -10.72
CA ALA A 38 -0.14 -1.42 -11.74
C ALA A 38 -0.42 0.02 -11.27
#